data_AF-A0A1Y4EZ89-F1
#
_entry.id   AF-A0A1Y4EZ89-F1
#
_cell.length_a   1.000
_cell.length_b   1.000
_cell.length_c   1.000
_cell.angle_alpha   90.00
_cell.angle_beta   90.00
_cell.angle_gamma   90.00
#
_symmetry.space_group_name_H-M   'P 1'
#
loop_
_entity.id
_entity.type
_entity.pdbx_description
1 polymer ?
#
loop_
_entity_poly.entity_id
_entity_poly.type
_entity_poly.pdbx_seq_one_letter_code
_entity_poly.pdbx_strand_id
1 'polypeptide(L)'
;MGSVADKLSKLMETKSAIKSAITAKGVTISDSDPFSSYAGKIAQIEGGGGGEAISALIEGTITDYSGNETSIRERCFYGCNNLVSANFPNAKSIGSYSFSYCDSLGSLSLPLVTIIPDYGIYGCKVLTTVNLSSVEKIESRGLGNCYDLTLINLPALSEIDTYAFSYCSSLTSIIILNNNICKLNGKNAFNGTPIGSGTGYIYVPKTLVDTYKSATNWTTYADQIRAIEDYPDIANIVATMEDAA
;
A
#
# COMPACT_ATOMS: atom_id res chain seq x y z
N MET A 1 -23.35 28.45 -15.13
CA MET A 1 -22.56 28.94 -13.97
C MET A 1 -23.52 29.08 -12.80
N GLY A 2 -23.28 28.38 -11.68
CA GLY A 2 -24.18 28.42 -10.51
C GLY A 2 -24.36 29.83 -9.94
N SER A 3 -25.50 30.06 -9.32
CA SER A 3 -25.86 31.32 -8.68
C SER A 3 -24.92 31.64 -7.52
N VAL A 4 -24.95 32.89 -7.03
CA VAL A 4 -24.20 33.28 -5.82
C VAL A 4 -24.64 32.45 -4.61
N ALA A 5 -25.93 32.07 -4.54
CA ALA A 5 -26.45 31.20 -3.49
C ALA A 5 -25.83 29.79 -3.55
N ASP A 6 -25.73 29.19 -4.74
CA ASP A 6 -25.13 27.86 -4.91
C ASP A 6 -23.65 27.84 -4.48
N LYS A 7 -22.92 28.91 -4.82
CA LYS A 7 -21.52 29.09 -4.39
C LYS A 7 -21.40 29.24 -2.88
N LEU A 8 -22.35 29.94 -2.26
CA LEU A 8 -22.37 30.15 -0.81
C LEU A 8 -22.69 28.84 -0.07
N SER A 9 -23.67 28.07 -0.54
CA SER A 9 -24.00 26.75 0.04
C SER A 9 -22.81 25.80 -0.02
N LYS A 10 -22.13 25.71 -1.18
CA LYS A 10 -20.95 24.87 -1.35
C LYS A 10 -19.79 25.27 -0.43
N LEU A 11 -19.64 26.58 -0.17
CA LEU A 11 -18.64 27.09 0.78
C LEU A 11 -18.98 26.70 2.23
N MET A 12 -20.26 26.72 2.62
CA MET A 12 -20.70 26.30 3.95
C MET A 12 -20.51 24.79 4.16
N GLU A 13 -20.84 23.97 3.17
CA GLU A 13 -20.60 22.53 3.19
C GLU A 13 -19.12 22.22 3.32
N THR A 14 -18.27 22.89 2.53
CA THR A 14 -16.81 22.74 2.58
C THR A 14 -16.26 23.15 3.95
N LYS A 15 -16.75 24.25 4.53
CA LYS A 15 -16.36 24.70 5.87
C LYS A 15 -16.75 23.67 6.94
N SER A 16 -17.97 23.12 6.86
CA SER A 16 -18.46 22.10 7.79
C SER A 16 -17.63 20.82 7.68
N ALA A 17 -17.33 20.39 6.46
CA ALA A 17 -16.50 19.24 6.15
C ALA A 17 -15.11 19.35 6.80
N ILE A 18 -14.42 20.47 6.57
CA ILE A 18 -13.09 20.71 7.12
C ILE A 18 -13.14 20.78 8.65
N LYS A 19 -14.17 21.42 9.24
CA LYS A 19 -14.36 21.46 10.69
C LYS A 19 -14.44 20.04 11.26
N SER A 20 -15.33 19.20 10.71
CA SER A 20 -15.51 17.82 11.14
C SER A 20 -14.21 17.02 11.06
N ALA A 21 -13.43 17.18 9.98
CA ALA A 21 -12.15 16.48 9.80
C ALA A 21 -11.10 16.87 10.85
N ILE A 22 -11.04 18.15 11.24
CA ILE A 22 -10.09 18.62 12.26
C ILE A 22 -10.53 18.16 13.65
N THR A 23 -11.83 18.23 13.97
CA THR A 23 -12.34 17.75 15.26
C THR A 23 -12.19 16.24 15.44
N ALA A 24 -12.31 15.46 14.36
CA ALA A 24 -12.07 14.02 14.38
C ALA A 24 -10.60 13.66 14.70
N LYS A 25 -9.67 14.60 14.48
CA LYS A 25 -8.25 14.46 14.83
C LYS A 25 -7.95 14.95 16.27
N GLY A 26 -8.98 15.14 17.10
CA GLY A 26 -8.84 15.56 18.49
C GLY A 26 -8.54 17.06 18.68
N VAL A 27 -8.57 17.86 17.62
CA VAL A 27 -8.35 19.30 17.69
C VAL A 27 -9.69 20.04 17.74
N THR A 28 -9.95 20.72 18.84
CA THR A 28 -11.21 21.44 19.04
C THR A 28 -11.33 22.68 18.14
N ILE A 29 -12.44 22.73 17.40
CA ILE A 29 -12.91 23.91 16.67
C ILE A 29 -14.26 24.35 17.22
N SER A 30 -14.31 25.57 17.76
CA SER A 30 -15.54 26.21 18.22
C SER A 30 -16.40 26.66 17.03
N ASP A 31 -17.72 26.76 17.21
CA ASP A 31 -18.62 27.39 16.23
C ASP A 31 -18.28 28.87 15.98
N SER A 32 -17.62 29.51 16.94
CA SER A 32 -17.12 30.88 16.81
C SER A 32 -15.78 31.00 16.08
N ASP A 33 -15.09 29.89 15.78
CA ASP A 33 -13.79 29.95 15.12
C ASP A 33 -13.95 30.38 13.64
N PRO A 34 -13.25 31.44 13.20
CA PRO A 34 -13.30 31.85 11.81
C PRO A 34 -12.60 30.81 10.93
N PHE A 35 -13.07 30.63 9.70
CA PHE A 35 -12.48 29.65 8.78
C PHE A 35 -10.98 29.89 8.53
N SER A 36 -10.52 31.14 8.63
CA SER A 36 -9.11 31.51 8.53
C SER A 36 -8.22 30.93 9.65
N SER A 37 -8.78 30.61 10.83
CA SER A 37 -8.00 30.03 11.93
C SER A 37 -7.77 28.52 11.75
N TYR A 38 -8.47 27.87 10.82
CA TYR A 38 -8.45 26.42 10.67
C TYR A 38 -7.06 25.92 10.26
N ALA A 39 -6.29 26.70 9.48
CA ALA A 39 -4.91 26.35 9.15
C ALA A 39 -4.01 26.18 10.39
N GLY A 40 -4.16 27.07 11.39
CA GLY A 40 -3.43 26.98 12.65
C GLY A 40 -3.90 25.81 13.52
N LYS A 41 -5.20 25.44 13.43
CA LYS A 41 -5.76 24.26 14.09
C LYS A 41 -5.25 22.97 13.45
N ILE A 42 -5.17 22.92 12.12
CA ILE A 42 -4.59 21.80 11.36
C ILE A 42 -3.13 21.57 11.77
N ALA A 43 -2.36 22.64 11.99
CA ALA A 43 -0.97 22.54 12.41
C ALA A 43 -0.78 21.94 13.83
N GLN A 44 -1.82 21.92 14.68
CA GLN A 44 -1.79 21.33 16.03
C GLN A 44 -2.01 19.81 16.01
N ILE A 45 -2.31 19.22 14.84
CA ILE A 45 -2.45 17.78 14.69
C ILE A 45 -1.03 17.18 14.67
N GLU A 46 -0.46 16.89 15.85
CA GLU A 46 0.83 16.19 15.99
C GLU A 46 0.70 14.72 15.56
N GLY A 47 1.68 14.20 14.81
CA GLY A 47 1.61 12.84 14.23
C GLY A 47 0.47 12.67 13.21
N GLY A 48 -0.01 13.80 12.65
CA GLY A 48 -1.19 13.95 11.81
C GLY A 48 -1.17 13.28 10.44
N GLY A 49 -0.57 12.10 10.34
CA GLY A 49 -0.93 11.19 9.28
C GLY A 49 -2.29 10.56 9.50
N GLY A 50 -2.62 10.09 10.71
CA GLY A 50 -3.62 9.01 10.80
C GLY A 50 -4.54 9.01 12.01
N GLY A 51 -5.22 10.12 12.31
CA GLY A 51 -6.55 9.95 12.88
C GLY A 51 -7.60 9.58 11.83
N GLU A 52 -8.78 9.31 12.32
CA GLU A 52 -10.03 9.14 11.59
C GLU A 52 -10.46 10.42 10.85
N ALA A 53 -9.59 11.02 10.01
CA ALA A 53 -10.04 12.03 9.07
C ALA A 53 -10.54 11.33 7.82
N ILE A 54 -11.70 11.83 7.38
CA ILE A 54 -12.32 11.59 6.09
C ILE A 54 -13.11 10.27 5.94
N SER A 55 -13.33 9.48 7.00
CA SER A 55 -14.32 8.39 6.91
C SER A 55 -15.75 8.92 6.63
N ALA A 56 -16.05 10.16 7.02
CA ALA A 56 -17.34 10.82 6.79
C ALA A 56 -17.40 11.72 5.54
N LEU A 57 -16.32 11.87 4.76
CA LEU A 57 -16.27 12.82 3.62
C LEU A 57 -15.81 12.20 2.31
N ILE A 58 -15.36 10.97 2.33
CA ILE A 58 -15.05 10.20 1.15
C ILE A 58 -15.81 8.88 1.33
N GLU A 59 -16.99 8.79 0.71
CA GLU A 59 -17.65 7.50 0.43
C GLU A 59 -16.83 6.68 -0.59
N GLY A 60 -15.51 6.84 -0.64
CA GLY A 60 -14.89 7.21 -1.90
C GLY A 60 -13.45 6.76 -2.16
N THR A 61 -13.21 6.69 -3.44
CA THR A 61 -11.92 6.46 -4.06
C THR A 61 -11.07 7.73 -3.99
N ILE A 62 -9.77 7.58 -3.71
CA ILE A 62 -8.77 8.60 -4.04
C ILE A 62 -8.31 8.33 -5.47
N THR A 63 -9.02 8.88 -6.46
CA THR A 63 -8.59 8.85 -7.87
C THR A 63 -7.70 10.06 -8.14
N ASP A 64 -6.58 9.83 -8.81
CA ASP A 64 -5.75 10.87 -9.42
C ASP A 64 -5.30 11.95 -8.45
N TYR A 65 -4.62 11.55 -7.36
CA TYR A 65 -3.85 12.51 -6.56
C TYR A 65 -2.67 13.04 -7.40
N SER A 66 -2.96 13.99 -8.29
CA SER A 66 -2.00 14.70 -9.13
C SER A 66 -1.32 15.85 -8.39
N GLY A 67 -1.40 15.86 -7.06
CA GLY A 67 -0.70 16.83 -6.23
C GLY A 67 0.81 16.73 -6.46
N ASN A 68 1.52 17.83 -6.27
CA ASN A 68 2.99 17.87 -6.34
C ASN A 68 3.67 17.17 -5.15
N GLU A 69 2.89 16.60 -4.23
CA GLU A 69 3.41 15.93 -3.06
C GLU A 69 3.96 14.57 -3.46
N THR A 70 5.28 14.47 -3.39
CA THR A 70 6.03 13.26 -3.73
C THR A 70 6.15 12.29 -2.56
N SER A 71 5.56 12.60 -1.40
CA SER A 71 5.65 11.77 -0.20
C SER A 71 4.33 11.69 0.55
N ILE A 72 3.94 10.46 0.92
CA ILE A 72 2.84 10.18 1.84
C ILE A 72 3.45 10.05 3.24
N ARG A 73 2.94 10.81 4.20
CA ARG A 73 3.54 10.87 5.54
C ARG A 73 3.20 9.64 6.37
N GLU A 74 4.01 9.38 7.40
CA GLU A 74 3.75 8.35 8.40
C GLU A 74 2.31 8.43 8.91
N ARG A 75 1.62 7.30 8.94
CA ARG A 75 0.19 7.15 9.32
C ARG A 75 -0.82 7.87 8.40
N CYS A 76 -0.44 8.42 7.23
CA CYS A 76 -1.26 9.02 6.16
C CYS A 76 -2.78 8.72 6.15
N PHE A 77 -3.08 7.43 6.11
CA PHE A 77 -4.39 6.83 5.93
C PHE A 77 -4.59 5.71 6.95
N TYR A 78 -3.88 5.74 8.08
CA TYR A 78 -4.02 4.73 9.13
C TYR A 78 -5.49 4.62 9.58
N GLY A 79 -6.04 3.41 9.54
CA GLY A 79 -7.41 3.16 9.98
C GLY A 79 -8.50 3.75 9.07
N CYS A 80 -8.18 4.15 7.83
CA CYS A 80 -9.17 4.66 6.87
C CYS A 80 -10.08 3.53 6.36
N ASN A 81 -10.97 3.03 7.21
CA ASN A 81 -11.83 1.86 6.96
C ASN A 81 -12.90 2.07 5.90
N ASN A 82 -13.12 3.29 5.40
CA ASN A 82 -14.03 3.57 4.28
C ASN A 82 -13.27 3.81 2.95
N LEU A 83 -11.94 3.85 2.97
CA LEU A 83 -11.14 4.01 1.76
C LEU A 83 -11.19 2.71 0.96
N VAL A 84 -11.88 2.72 -0.18
CA VAL A 84 -12.04 1.53 -1.03
C VAL A 84 -10.88 1.37 -2.01
N SER A 85 -10.35 2.48 -2.51
CA SER A 85 -9.29 2.48 -3.52
C SER A 85 -8.47 3.77 -3.45
N ALA A 86 -7.17 3.67 -3.74
CA ALA A 86 -6.29 4.83 -3.74
C ALA A 86 -5.22 4.77 -4.84
N ASN A 87 -5.07 5.86 -5.58
CA ASN A 87 -4.10 5.99 -6.67
C ASN A 87 -3.18 7.20 -6.44
N PHE A 88 -1.89 6.94 -6.26
CA PHE A 88 -0.86 7.97 -6.07
C PHE A 88 0.25 7.83 -7.11
N PRO A 89 0.02 8.27 -8.36
CA PRO A 89 0.95 8.05 -9.48
C PRO A 89 2.30 8.77 -9.30
N ASN A 90 2.33 9.83 -8.50
CA ASN A 90 3.52 10.66 -8.28
C ASN A 90 4.22 10.43 -6.93
N ALA A 91 3.68 9.58 -6.07
CA ALA A 91 4.27 9.32 -4.75
C ALA A 91 5.56 8.52 -4.89
N LYS A 92 6.66 9.08 -4.41
CA LYS A 92 8.01 8.49 -4.41
C LYS A 92 8.34 7.81 -3.09
N SER A 93 7.65 8.16 -2.01
CA SER A 93 7.82 7.54 -0.70
C SER A 93 6.53 7.52 0.10
N ILE A 94 6.42 6.55 1.00
CA ILE A 94 5.39 6.48 2.04
C ILE A 94 6.06 6.35 3.41
N GLY A 95 5.45 6.86 4.47
CA GLY A 95 5.93 6.69 5.84
C GLY A 95 5.42 5.39 6.47
N SER A 96 5.98 5.02 7.62
CA SER A 96 5.50 3.87 8.38
C SER A 96 4.01 3.99 8.68
N TYR A 97 3.33 2.85 8.73
CA TYR A 97 1.89 2.78 9.00
C TYR A 97 0.97 3.57 8.04
N SER A 98 1.46 4.05 6.88
CA SER A 98 0.71 4.97 6.01
C SER A 98 -0.66 4.46 5.61
N PHE A 99 -0.81 3.17 5.33
CA PHE A 99 -2.08 2.54 4.98
C PHE A 99 -2.47 1.43 5.95
N SER A 100 -1.90 1.38 7.17
CA SER A 100 -2.24 0.27 8.06
C SER A 100 -3.71 0.28 8.45
N TYR A 101 -4.31 -0.91 8.55
CA TYR A 101 -5.69 -1.12 8.96
C TYR A 101 -6.70 -0.33 8.11
N CYS A 102 -6.46 -0.16 6.81
CA CYS A 102 -7.49 0.28 5.88
C CYS A 102 -8.36 -0.93 5.49
N ASP A 103 -9.31 -1.32 6.35
CA ASP A 103 -10.00 -2.61 6.21
C ASP A 103 -10.83 -2.76 4.92
N SER A 104 -11.26 -1.66 4.30
CA SER A 104 -12.02 -1.66 3.03
C SER A 104 -11.16 -1.40 1.79
N LEU A 105 -9.85 -1.19 1.93
CA LEU A 105 -8.97 -0.85 0.80
C LEU A 105 -8.78 -2.07 -0.10
N GLY A 106 -9.51 -2.11 -1.22
CA GLY A 106 -9.48 -3.18 -2.21
C GLY A 106 -8.41 -2.99 -3.28
N SER A 107 -8.05 -1.74 -3.61
CA SER A 107 -6.98 -1.45 -4.56
C SER A 107 -6.08 -0.27 -4.17
N LEU A 108 -4.76 -0.42 -4.37
CA LEU A 108 -3.76 0.60 -4.06
C LEU A 108 -2.70 0.68 -5.17
N SER A 109 -2.45 1.89 -5.67
CA SER A 109 -1.44 2.13 -6.71
C SER A 109 -0.37 3.11 -6.24
N LEU A 110 0.87 2.61 -6.15
CA LEU A 110 2.08 3.32 -5.69
C LEU A 110 3.26 3.02 -6.65
N PRO A 111 3.15 3.35 -7.95
CA PRO A 111 4.07 2.84 -8.97
C PRO A 111 5.52 3.32 -8.83
N LEU A 112 5.76 4.46 -8.16
CA LEU A 112 7.08 5.09 -8.01
C LEU A 112 7.68 4.93 -6.60
N VAL A 113 6.98 4.27 -5.69
CA VAL A 113 7.47 4.05 -4.32
C VAL A 113 8.53 2.96 -4.33
N THR A 114 9.68 3.21 -3.71
CA THR A 114 10.81 2.26 -3.69
C THR A 114 10.90 1.42 -2.42
N ILE A 115 10.32 1.89 -1.31
CA ILE A 115 10.35 1.19 -0.02
C ILE A 115 8.93 1.14 0.54
N ILE A 116 8.48 -0.07 0.90
CA ILE A 116 7.35 -0.24 1.81
C ILE A 116 7.89 -0.31 3.23
N PRO A 117 7.70 0.73 4.05
CA PRO A 117 8.30 0.82 5.36
C PRO A 117 7.58 -0.09 6.36
N ASP A 118 8.10 -0.16 7.58
CA ASP A 118 7.48 -0.86 8.70
C ASP A 118 5.97 -0.57 8.79
N TYR A 119 5.18 -1.65 8.71
CA TYR A 119 3.72 -1.64 8.70
C TYR A 119 3.05 -0.79 7.58
N GLY A 120 3.77 -0.39 6.54
CA GLY A 120 3.32 0.57 5.53
C GLY A 120 1.93 0.30 4.92
N ILE A 121 1.61 -0.97 4.62
CA ILE A 121 0.34 -1.46 4.06
C ILE A 121 -0.17 -2.64 4.91
N TYR A 122 0.04 -2.60 6.23
CA TYR A 122 -0.30 -3.71 7.11
C TYR A 122 -1.80 -3.81 7.42
N GLY A 123 -2.39 -5.01 7.32
CA GLY A 123 -3.77 -5.24 7.73
C GLY A 123 -4.82 -4.64 6.80
N CYS A 124 -4.49 -4.41 5.53
CA CYS A 124 -5.48 -4.08 4.50
C CYS A 124 -6.20 -5.36 4.08
N LYS A 125 -7.23 -5.75 4.85
CA LYS A 125 -7.80 -7.11 4.81
C LYS A 125 -8.35 -7.52 3.45
N VAL A 126 -9.00 -6.61 2.74
CA VAL A 126 -9.64 -6.86 1.45
C VAL A 126 -8.81 -6.42 0.24
N LEU A 127 -7.53 -6.07 0.45
CA LEU A 127 -6.65 -5.61 -0.64
C LEU A 127 -6.38 -6.75 -1.61
N THR A 128 -6.93 -6.64 -2.82
CA THR A 128 -6.78 -7.64 -3.89
C THR A 128 -5.82 -7.19 -4.98
N THR A 129 -5.72 -5.87 -5.23
CA THR A 129 -4.91 -5.31 -6.30
C THR A 129 -3.94 -4.27 -5.75
N VAL A 130 -2.64 -4.49 -5.90
CA VAL A 130 -1.62 -3.51 -5.50
C VAL A 130 -0.57 -3.32 -6.60
N ASN A 131 -0.33 -2.07 -7.00
CA ASN A 131 0.76 -1.72 -7.93
C ASN A 131 1.95 -1.17 -7.14
N LEU A 132 3.01 -1.99 -7.05
CA LEU A 132 4.27 -1.70 -6.36
C LEU A 132 5.47 -1.86 -7.32
N SER A 133 5.33 -1.44 -8.58
CA SER A 133 6.28 -1.74 -9.66
C SER A 133 7.73 -1.31 -9.34
N SER A 134 7.92 -0.16 -8.67
CA SER A 134 9.27 0.33 -8.32
C SER A 134 9.76 -0.12 -6.94
N VAL A 135 9.02 -0.96 -6.20
CA VAL A 135 9.42 -1.32 -4.83
C VAL A 135 10.65 -2.23 -4.86
N GLU A 136 11.73 -1.74 -4.26
CA GLU A 136 13.01 -2.42 -4.10
C GLU A 136 13.11 -3.14 -2.76
N LYS A 137 12.43 -2.62 -1.72
CA LYS A 137 12.49 -3.17 -0.36
C LYS A 137 11.13 -3.18 0.33
N ILE A 138 10.83 -4.29 1.02
CA ILE A 138 9.70 -4.40 1.93
C ILE A 138 10.22 -4.67 3.34
N GLU A 139 10.00 -3.70 4.22
CA GLU A 139 10.42 -3.73 5.63
C GLU A 139 9.50 -4.62 6.48
N SER A 140 9.73 -4.62 7.80
CA SER A 140 9.07 -5.50 8.75
C SER A 140 7.56 -5.33 8.70
N ARG A 141 6.84 -6.41 8.41
CA ARG A 141 5.37 -6.42 8.28
C ARG A 141 4.82 -5.42 7.26
N GLY A 142 5.60 -5.00 6.26
CA GLY A 142 5.19 -3.99 5.28
C GLY A 142 3.86 -4.29 4.57
N LEU A 143 3.59 -5.56 4.24
CA LEU A 143 2.33 -6.04 3.67
C LEU A 143 1.68 -7.16 4.52
N GLY A 144 2.01 -7.27 5.81
CA GLY A 144 1.42 -8.32 6.66
C GLY A 144 -0.11 -8.19 6.78
N ASN A 145 -0.82 -9.29 7.00
CA ASN A 145 -2.27 -9.36 7.19
C ASN A 145 -3.12 -8.82 6.01
N CYS A 146 -2.61 -8.84 4.78
CA CYS A 146 -3.43 -8.58 3.58
C CYS A 146 -4.10 -9.89 3.14
N TYR A 147 -5.25 -10.21 3.74
CA TYR A 147 -5.86 -11.56 3.65
C TYR A 147 -6.33 -11.94 2.26
N ASP A 148 -6.83 -10.98 1.47
CA ASP A 148 -7.39 -11.23 0.14
C ASP A 148 -6.38 -11.01 -1.01
N LEU A 149 -5.13 -10.64 -0.69
CA LEU A 149 -4.09 -10.48 -1.70
C LEU A 149 -3.65 -11.85 -2.22
N THR A 150 -3.90 -12.14 -3.50
CA THR A 150 -3.64 -13.46 -4.11
C THR A 150 -2.35 -13.53 -4.90
N LEU A 151 -2.04 -12.45 -5.62
CA LEU A 151 -0.86 -12.32 -6.46
C LEU A 151 -0.27 -10.93 -6.30
N ILE A 152 1.06 -10.84 -6.23
CA ILE A 152 1.77 -9.57 -6.27
C ILE A 152 2.97 -9.65 -7.23
N ASN A 153 3.12 -8.63 -8.07
CA ASN A 153 4.26 -8.45 -8.96
C ASN A 153 5.19 -7.37 -8.40
N LEU A 154 6.47 -7.71 -8.22
CA LEU A 154 7.48 -6.85 -7.62
C LEU A 154 8.77 -6.90 -8.46
N PRO A 155 8.79 -6.26 -9.64
CA PRO A 155 9.86 -6.45 -10.61
C PRO A 155 11.20 -5.88 -10.14
N ALA A 156 11.20 -4.84 -9.30
CA ALA A 156 12.41 -4.23 -8.74
C ALA A 156 12.87 -4.85 -7.41
N LEU A 157 12.14 -5.82 -6.84
CA LEU A 157 12.37 -6.27 -5.46
C LEU A 157 13.77 -6.84 -5.26
N SER A 158 14.46 -6.31 -4.26
CA SER A 158 15.83 -6.66 -3.91
C SER A 158 15.98 -7.06 -2.45
N GLU A 159 15.03 -6.72 -1.58
CA GLU A 159 15.09 -7.02 -0.14
C GLU A 159 13.72 -7.26 0.50
N ILE A 160 13.62 -8.32 1.30
CA ILE A 160 12.43 -8.69 2.10
C ILE A 160 12.84 -8.92 3.56
N ASP A 161 12.20 -8.19 4.47
CA ASP A 161 12.46 -8.27 5.91
C ASP A 161 11.43 -9.14 6.67
N THR A 162 11.54 -9.14 8.00
CA THR A 162 10.82 -10.07 8.90
C THR A 162 9.32 -9.87 8.80
N TYR A 163 8.56 -10.97 8.64
CA TYR A 163 7.09 -10.94 8.55
C TYR A 163 6.51 -10.06 7.41
N ALA A 164 7.31 -9.68 6.41
CA ALA A 164 6.91 -8.77 5.33
C ALA A 164 5.54 -9.10 4.70
N PHE A 165 5.24 -10.39 4.49
CA PHE A 165 3.98 -10.89 3.94
C PHE A 165 3.23 -11.80 4.93
N SER A 166 3.54 -11.73 6.22
CA SER A 166 2.94 -12.65 7.20
C SER A 166 1.42 -12.59 7.19
N TYR A 167 0.77 -13.75 7.29
CA TYR A 167 -0.67 -13.93 7.27
C TYR A 167 -1.39 -13.33 6.05
N CYS A 168 -0.71 -13.15 4.91
CA CYS A 168 -1.41 -12.99 3.63
C CYS A 168 -1.97 -14.36 3.20
N SER A 169 -3.09 -14.75 3.80
CA SER A 169 -3.63 -16.11 3.75
C SER A 169 -4.05 -16.57 2.36
N SER A 170 -4.31 -15.64 1.44
CA SER A 170 -4.64 -15.96 0.04
C SER A 170 -3.47 -15.80 -0.92
N LEU A 171 -2.28 -15.38 -0.45
CA LEU A 171 -1.14 -15.04 -1.31
C LEU A 171 -0.47 -16.30 -1.87
N THR A 172 -0.94 -16.76 -3.02
CA THR A 172 -0.46 -17.95 -3.71
C THR A 172 0.72 -17.68 -4.63
N SER A 173 0.95 -16.43 -5.04
CA SER A 173 1.94 -16.11 -6.07
C SER A 173 2.65 -14.79 -5.82
N ILE A 174 3.98 -14.82 -5.84
CA ILE A 174 4.84 -13.63 -5.88
C ILE A 174 5.69 -13.72 -7.13
N ILE A 175 5.74 -12.65 -7.92
CA ILE A 175 6.60 -12.55 -9.10
C ILE A 175 7.71 -11.55 -8.80
N ILE A 176 8.97 -11.97 -8.99
CA ILE A 176 10.16 -11.13 -8.82
C ILE A 176 10.95 -11.17 -10.12
N LEU A 177 11.04 -10.04 -10.84
CA LEU A 177 11.74 -9.93 -12.12
C LEU A 177 13.17 -9.40 -12.00
N ASN A 178 13.61 -9.05 -10.79
CA ASN A 178 14.93 -8.47 -10.58
C ASN A 178 16.01 -9.45 -11.08
N ASN A 179 16.94 -8.95 -11.89
CA ASN A 179 18.04 -9.73 -12.44
C ASN A 179 19.08 -10.13 -11.37
N ASN A 180 18.98 -9.56 -10.17
CA ASN A 180 19.75 -9.96 -9.01
C ASN A 180 18.87 -10.71 -8.02
N ILE A 181 19.50 -11.59 -7.24
CA ILE A 181 18.78 -12.30 -6.18
C ILE A 181 18.28 -11.32 -5.11
N CYS A 182 16.98 -11.37 -4.83
CA CYS A 182 16.37 -10.66 -3.71
C CYS A 182 16.93 -11.21 -2.39
N LYS A 183 17.42 -10.36 -1.50
CA LYS A 183 17.86 -10.76 -0.15
C LYS A 183 16.65 -11.03 0.72
N LEU A 184 16.62 -12.20 1.35
CA LEU A 184 15.62 -12.54 2.36
C LEU A 184 16.26 -12.43 3.74
N ASN A 185 16.17 -11.26 4.37
CA ASN A 185 16.80 -10.98 5.67
C ASN A 185 15.91 -11.38 6.85
N GLY A 186 14.60 -11.49 6.63
CA GLY A 186 13.61 -11.69 7.66
C GLY A 186 13.33 -13.14 8.04
N LYS A 187 13.08 -13.39 9.33
CA LYS A 187 12.40 -14.62 9.76
C LYS A 187 10.91 -14.53 9.37
N ASN A 188 10.31 -15.67 9.03
CA ASN A 188 8.85 -15.79 8.90
C ASN A 188 8.21 -14.83 7.88
N ALA A 189 8.94 -14.39 6.85
CA ALA A 189 8.43 -13.46 5.83
C ALA A 189 7.11 -13.94 5.20
N PHE A 190 6.96 -15.26 5.01
CA PHE A 190 5.79 -15.91 4.44
C PHE A 190 5.00 -16.76 5.46
N ASN A 191 5.17 -16.53 6.78
CA ASN A 191 4.40 -17.28 7.78
C ASN A 191 2.90 -17.03 7.59
N GLY A 192 2.09 -18.09 7.58
CA GLY A 192 0.64 -17.97 7.41
C GLY A 192 0.20 -17.67 5.97
N THR A 193 1.10 -17.80 4.99
CA THR A 193 0.74 -17.73 3.56
C THR A 193 0.77 -19.12 2.91
N PRO A 194 0.09 -19.30 1.76
CA PRO A 194 0.23 -20.48 0.92
C PRO A 194 1.70 -20.80 0.60
N ILE A 195 2.53 -19.80 0.33
CA ILE A 195 3.98 -19.98 0.08
C ILE A 195 4.68 -20.58 1.30
N GLY A 196 4.44 -20.06 2.51
CA GLY A 196 5.04 -20.59 3.74
C GLY A 196 4.56 -21.99 4.12
N SER A 197 3.36 -22.38 3.69
CA SER A 197 2.81 -23.74 3.88
C SER A 197 3.13 -24.71 2.73
N GLY A 198 3.79 -24.23 1.67
CA GLY A 198 4.18 -25.02 0.50
C GLY A 198 3.09 -25.25 -0.55
N THR A 199 1.98 -24.51 -0.49
CA THR A 199 0.88 -24.54 -1.46
C THR A 199 0.88 -23.36 -2.44
N GLY A 200 1.75 -22.37 -2.22
CA GLY A 200 1.99 -21.23 -3.12
C GLY A 200 3.40 -21.23 -3.70
N TYR A 201 3.65 -20.35 -4.67
CA TYR A 201 4.89 -20.31 -5.45
C TYR A 201 5.48 -18.91 -5.57
N ILE A 202 6.80 -18.87 -5.77
CA ILE A 202 7.57 -17.67 -6.07
C ILE A 202 8.15 -17.85 -7.46
N TYR A 203 7.79 -16.94 -8.37
CA TYR A 203 8.20 -16.98 -9.75
C TYR A 203 9.34 -16.01 -9.99
N VAL A 204 10.44 -16.51 -10.54
CA VAL A 204 11.66 -15.76 -10.86
C VAL A 204 12.10 -16.08 -12.30
N PRO A 205 12.94 -15.25 -12.94
CA PRO A 205 13.53 -15.58 -14.23
C PRO A 205 14.18 -16.96 -14.21
N LYS A 206 14.01 -17.74 -15.29
CA LYS A 206 14.51 -19.13 -15.38
C LYS A 206 15.99 -19.26 -15.06
N THR A 207 16.76 -18.25 -15.46
CA THR A 207 18.21 -18.15 -15.22
C THR A 207 18.58 -18.04 -13.73
N LEU A 208 17.65 -17.63 -12.87
CA LEU A 208 17.87 -17.41 -11.44
C LEU A 208 17.31 -18.51 -10.54
N VAL A 209 16.56 -19.48 -11.08
CA VAL A 209 15.86 -20.50 -10.28
C VAL A 209 16.82 -21.27 -9.37
N ASP A 210 17.92 -21.81 -9.90
CA ASP A 210 18.88 -22.60 -9.11
C ASP A 210 19.64 -21.73 -8.11
N THR A 211 19.93 -20.47 -8.47
CA THR A 211 20.55 -19.48 -7.59
C THR A 211 19.64 -19.15 -6.42
N TYR A 212 18.34 -18.95 -6.64
CA TYR A 212 17.36 -18.75 -5.57
C TYR A 212 17.27 -19.99 -4.67
N LYS A 213 17.11 -21.19 -5.25
CA LYS A 213 16.94 -22.43 -4.46
C LYS A 213 18.12 -22.75 -3.54
N SER A 214 19.32 -22.28 -3.90
CA SER A 214 20.54 -22.51 -3.12
C SER A 214 20.94 -21.33 -2.22
N ALA A 215 20.28 -20.18 -2.34
CA ALA A 215 20.65 -18.99 -1.60
C ALA A 215 20.23 -19.03 -0.13
N THR A 216 21.01 -18.32 0.70
CA THR A 216 20.75 -18.18 2.13
C THR A 216 19.31 -17.72 2.38
N ASN A 217 18.65 -18.37 3.33
CA ASN A 217 17.24 -18.19 3.72
C ASN A 217 16.19 -18.60 2.67
N TRP A 218 16.52 -18.59 1.38
CA TRP A 218 15.66 -19.09 0.31
C TRP A 218 15.58 -20.62 0.23
N THR A 219 16.58 -21.34 0.75
CA THR A 219 16.60 -22.82 0.80
C THR A 219 15.36 -23.40 1.49
N THR A 220 14.77 -22.69 2.45
CA THR A 220 13.50 -23.07 3.11
C THR A 220 12.33 -23.11 2.12
N TYR A 221 12.40 -22.33 1.04
CA TYR A 221 11.37 -22.18 0.02
C TYR A 221 11.76 -22.78 -1.34
N ALA A 222 12.78 -23.65 -1.37
CA ALA A 222 13.33 -24.19 -2.61
C ALA A 222 12.27 -24.91 -3.46
N ASP A 223 11.34 -25.63 -2.81
CA ASP A 223 10.25 -26.35 -3.48
C ASP A 223 9.14 -25.42 -3.98
N GLN A 224 9.12 -24.16 -3.58
CA GLN A 224 8.14 -23.15 -3.98
C GLN A 224 8.67 -22.23 -5.08
N ILE A 225 9.98 -22.25 -5.37
CA ILE A 225 10.58 -21.44 -6.44
C ILE A 225 10.36 -22.08 -7.81
N ARG A 226 9.86 -21.29 -8.76
CA ARG A 226 9.52 -21.69 -10.13
C ARG A 226 10.04 -20.68 -11.16
N ALA A 227 10.35 -21.16 -12.37
CA ALA A 227 10.67 -20.29 -13.49
C ALA A 227 9.40 -19.62 -14.01
N ILE A 228 9.43 -18.33 -14.33
CA ILE A 228 8.29 -17.62 -14.94
C ILE A 228 7.95 -18.24 -16.31
N GLU A 229 8.97 -18.56 -17.09
CA GLU A 229 8.90 -18.99 -18.48
C GLU A 229 8.27 -20.37 -18.66
N ASP A 230 8.20 -21.16 -17.58
CA ASP A 230 7.56 -22.48 -17.59
C ASP A 230 6.04 -22.41 -17.31
N TYR A 231 5.51 -21.22 -16.99
CA TYR A 231 4.10 -21.01 -16.59
C TYR A 231 3.45 -19.90 -17.46
N PRO A 232 2.77 -20.26 -18.55
CA PRO A 232 2.23 -19.28 -19.51
C PRO A 232 1.32 -18.22 -18.89
N ASP A 233 0.47 -18.58 -17.93
CA ASP A 233 -0.41 -17.62 -17.25
C ASP A 233 0.38 -16.55 -16.48
N ILE A 234 1.50 -16.96 -15.85
CA ILE A 234 2.40 -16.04 -15.15
C ILE A 234 3.20 -15.20 -16.13
N ALA A 235 3.72 -15.79 -17.21
CA ALA A 235 4.43 -15.07 -18.25
C ALA A 235 3.54 -14.00 -18.94
N ASN A 236 2.25 -14.31 -19.16
CA ASN A 236 1.28 -13.37 -19.70
C ASN A 236 1.01 -12.20 -18.73
N ILE A 237 0.91 -12.47 -17.43
CA ILE A 237 0.78 -11.40 -16.41
C ILE A 237 1.98 -10.46 -16.48
N VAL A 238 3.19 -10.99 -16.60
CA VAL A 238 4.41 -10.17 -16.76
C VAL A 238 4.36 -9.31 -18.02
N ALA A 239 4.05 -9.89 -19.17
CA ALA A 239 4.00 -9.18 -20.45
C ALA A 239 2.96 -8.05 -20.47
N THR A 240 1.75 -8.31 -19.97
CA THR A 240 0.66 -7.31 -19.95
C THR A 240 0.93 -6.12 -19.01
N MET A 241 1.84 -6.27 -18.05
CA MET A 241 2.25 -5.19 -17.15
C MET A 241 3.41 -4.35 -17.69
N GLU A 242 4.28 -4.91 -18.54
CA GLU A 242 5.33 -4.16 -19.24
C GLU A 242 4.74 -3.19 -20.28
N ASP A 243 3.66 -3.58 -20.96
CA ASP A 243 2.97 -2.75 -21.95
C ASP A 243 2.17 -1.57 -21.33
N ALA A 244 2.00 -1.54 -20.01
CA ALA A 244 1.24 -0.52 -19.28
C ALA A 244 2.12 0.55 -18.60
N ALA A 245 3.45 0.45 -18.70
CA ALA A 245 4.44 1.36 -18.12
C ALA A 245 5.00 2.36 -19.16
#